data_AF-A0A6J0KT02-F1
#
_entry.id   AF-A0A6J0KT02-F1
#
_cell.length_a   1.000
_cell.length_b   1.000
_cell.length_c   1.000
_cell.angle_alpha   90.00
_cell.angle_beta   90.00
_cell.angle_gamma   90.00
#
_symmetry.space_group_name_H-M   'P 1'
#
loop_
_entity.id
_entity.type
_entity.pdbx_description
1 polymer ?
#
loop_
_entity_poly.entity_id
_entity_poly.type
_entity_poly.pdbx_seq_one_letter_code
_entity_poly.pdbx_strand_id
1 'polypeptide(L)'
;MSGGEVVVAAARVYHDLLKAVAKHVGKEDHKSHFTDFVKNEFQKNAHSVEKINLARNYTYLLNSIHSHKDLLFSYNIAVDRTEEMKQSAWQICS
;
A
#
# COMPACT_ATOMS: atom_id res chain seq x y z
N MET A 1 15.95 16.21 -20.03
CA MET A 1 16.28 15.86 -18.65
C MET A 1 17.73 15.41 -18.63
N SER A 2 18.60 16.08 -17.89
CA SER A 2 20.02 15.68 -17.79
C SER A 2 20.13 14.39 -16.98
N GLY A 3 21.17 13.58 -17.20
CA GLY A 3 21.37 12.31 -16.49
C GLY A 3 21.39 12.46 -14.95
N GLY A 4 21.81 13.61 -14.43
CA GLY A 4 21.80 13.89 -12.98
C GLY A 4 20.39 14.10 -12.40
N GLU A 5 19.47 14.63 -13.20
CA GLU A 5 18.09 14.90 -12.79
C GLU A 5 17.28 13.60 -12.65
N VAL A 6 17.57 12.61 -13.52
CA VAL A 6 16.97 11.28 -13.49
C VAL A 6 17.41 10.49 -12.25
N VAL A 7 18.68 10.60 -11.85
CA VAL A 7 19.22 9.91 -10.66
C VAL A 7 18.60 10.44 -9.36
N VAL A 8 18.46 11.77 -9.24
CA VAL A 8 17.80 12.38 -8.07
C VAL A 8 16.32 11.98 -7.99
N ALA A 9 15.63 11.95 -9.14
CA ALA A 9 14.24 11.50 -9.19
C ALA A 9 14.10 10.01 -8.82
N ALA A 10 15.01 9.15 -9.30
CA ALA A 10 15.03 7.72 -8.97
C ALA A 10 15.23 7.48 -7.47
N ALA A 11 16.17 8.19 -6.83
CA ALA A 11 16.43 8.05 -5.39
C ALA A 11 15.21 8.44 -4.54
N ARG A 12 14.47 9.48 -4.94
CA ARG A 12 13.22 9.88 -4.27
C ARG A 12 12.13 8.81 -4.40
N VAL A 13 11.91 8.32 -5.62
CA VAL A 13 10.93 7.25 -5.88
C VAL A 13 11.27 5.99 -5.09
N TYR A 14 12.55 5.64 -5.01
CA TYR A 14 13.03 4.51 -4.22
C TYR A 14 12.67 4.65 -2.73
N HIS A 15 13.00 5.81 -2.15
CA HIS A 15 12.70 6.10 -0.76
C HIS A 15 11.19 6.02 -0.46
N ASP A 16 10.38 6.62 -1.33
CA ASP A 16 8.93 6.65 -1.16
C ASP A 16 8.31 5.25 -1.29
N LEU A 17 8.82 4.43 -2.22
CA LEU A 17 8.40 3.03 -2.37
C LEU A 17 8.71 2.22 -1.13
N LEU A 18 9.95 2.28 -0.62
CA LEU A 18 10.33 1.54 0.58
C LEU A 18 9.52 1.97 1.81
N LYS A 19 9.25 3.27 1.93
CA LYS A 19 8.39 3.79 2.99
C LYS A 19 6.96 3.26 2.87
N ALA A 20 6.39 3.22 1.67
CA ALA A 20 5.07 2.66 1.43
C ALA A 20 5.02 1.15 1.73
N VAL A 21 6.02 0.38 1.26
CA VAL A 21 6.12 -1.06 1.53
C VAL A 21 6.20 -1.31 3.04
N ALA A 22 7.08 -0.60 3.76
CA ALA A 22 7.22 -0.75 5.21
C ALA A 22 5.92 -0.39 5.95
N LYS A 23 5.17 0.60 5.47
CA LYS A 23 3.90 1.03 6.06
C LYS A 23 2.77 0.02 5.83
N HIS A 24 2.67 -0.55 4.63
CA HIS A 24 1.48 -1.32 4.21
C HIS A 24 1.66 -2.83 4.22
N VAL A 25 2.88 -3.33 4.05
CA VAL A 25 3.19 -4.77 4.09
C VAL A 25 3.56 -5.20 5.52
N GLY A 26 4.23 -4.32 6.25
CA GLY A 26 4.69 -4.55 7.62
C GLY A 26 6.16 -4.94 7.70
N LYS A 27 6.73 -4.86 8.90
CA LYS A 27 8.17 -5.09 9.18
C LYS A 27 8.46 -6.44 9.84
N GLU A 28 7.52 -7.36 9.80
CA GLU A 28 7.68 -8.68 10.44
C GLU A 28 8.77 -9.49 9.71
N ASP A 29 9.51 -10.32 10.46
CA ASP A 29 10.69 -11.02 9.93
C ASP A 29 10.38 -11.88 8.69
N HIS A 30 9.19 -12.47 8.62
CA HIS A 30 8.75 -13.25 7.45
C HIS A 30 8.45 -12.40 6.20
N LYS A 31 8.33 -11.08 6.36
CA LYS A 31 8.09 -10.10 5.27
C LYS A 31 9.37 -9.33 4.88
N SER A 32 10.48 -9.57 5.57
CA SER A 32 11.80 -8.99 5.27
C SER A 32 12.26 -9.35 3.85
N HIS A 33 12.05 -10.60 3.43
CA HIS A 33 12.37 -11.08 2.08
C HIS A 33 11.71 -10.27 0.97
N PHE A 34 10.47 -9.80 1.19
CA PHE A 34 9.78 -8.96 0.21
C PHE A 34 10.43 -7.57 0.12
N THR A 35 10.77 -6.98 1.26
CA THR A 35 11.45 -5.68 1.28
C THR A 35 12.82 -5.76 0.62
N ASP A 36 13.58 -6.81 0.88
CA ASP A 36 14.90 -7.01 0.26
C ASP A 36 14.81 -7.33 -1.23
N PHE A 37 13.78 -8.06 -1.65
CA PHE A 37 13.46 -8.24 -3.07
C PHE A 37 13.21 -6.89 -3.75
N VAL A 38 12.39 -6.01 -3.15
CA VAL A 38 12.11 -4.66 -3.70
C VAL A 38 13.39 -3.82 -3.80
N LYS A 39 14.27 -3.88 -2.78
CA LYS A 39 15.58 -3.18 -2.82
C LYS A 39 16.43 -3.67 -4.00
N ASN A 40 16.56 -4.99 -4.13
CA ASN A 40 17.37 -5.61 -5.17
C ASN A 40 16.85 -5.29 -6.57
N GLU A 41 15.53 -5.38 -6.77
CA GLU A 41 14.92 -5.07 -8.07
C GLU A 41 15.04 -3.59 -8.43
N PHE A 42 14.89 -2.68 -7.46
CA PHE A 42 15.08 -1.26 -7.73
C PHE A 42 16.53 -0.95 -8.12
N GLN A 43 17.51 -1.51 -7.42
CA GLN A 43 18.93 -1.29 -7.71
C GLN A 43 19.31 -1.77 -9.11
N LYS A 44 18.87 -2.97 -9.51
CA LYS A 44 19.12 -3.51 -10.87
C LYS A 44 18.51 -2.63 -11.98
N ASN A 45 17.41 -1.96 -11.67
CA ASN A 45 16.61 -1.22 -12.65
C ASN A 45 16.70 0.31 -12.48
N ALA A 46 17.64 0.83 -11.67
CA ALA A 46 17.73 2.25 -11.32
C ALA A 46 18.00 3.18 -12.51
N HIS A 47 18.44 2.62 -13.65
CA HIS A 47 18.67 3.36 -14.89
C HIS A 47 17.46 3.34 -15.85
N SER A 48 16.45 2.51 -15.59
CA SER A 48 15.26 2.39 -16.44
C SER A 48 14.18 3.37 -16.00
N VAL A 49 13.91 4.37 -16.83
CA VAL A 49 12.85 5.36 -16.61
C VAL A 49 11.47 4.70 -16.48
N GLU A 50 11.21 3.66 -17.28
CA GLU A 50 9.96 2.89 -17.23
C GLU A 50 9.76 2.21 -15.88
N LYS A 51 10.82 1.60 -15.33
CA LYS A 51 10.77 0.93 -14.03
C LYS A 51 10.64 1.92 -12.87
N ILE A 52 11.27 3.09 -12.98
CA ILE A 52 11.08 4.20 -12.02
C ILE A 52 9.61 4.66 -12.03
N ASN A 53 9.01 4.83 -13.21
CA ASN A 53 7.60 5.20 -13.32
C ASN A 53 6.68 4.11 -12.76
N LEU A 54 6.99 2.83 -13.01
CA LEU A 54 6.26 1.70 -12.47
C LEU A 54 6.31 1.69 -10.93
N ALA A 55 7.49 1.90 -10.34
CA ALA A 55 7.67 2.03 -8.89
C ALA A 55 6.85 3.18 -8.29
N ARG A 56 6.79 4.33 -8.98
CA ARG A 56 5.95 5.47 -8.58
C ARG A 56 4.46 5.10 -8.58
N ASN A 57 3.97 4.42 -9.63
CA ASN A 57 2.58 3.98 -9.72
C ASN A 57 2.22 2.98 -8.61
N TYR A 58 3.10 2.03 -8.31
CA TYR A 58 2.89 1.09 -7.21
C TYR A 58 2.89 1.78 -5.84
N THR A 59 3.75 2.78 -5.65
CA THR A 59 3.76 3.59 -4.43
C THR A 59 2.43 4.32 -4.24
N TYR A 60 1.89 4.90 -5.32
CA TYR A 60 0.58 5.55 -5.31
C TYR A 60 -0.53 4.55 -4.95
N LEU A 61 -0.56 3.38 -5.60
CA LEU A 61 -1.54 2.33 -5.34
C LEU A 61 -1.49 1.82 -3.88
N LEU A 62 -0.30 1.57 -3.35
CA LEU A 62 -0.12 1.13 -1.96
C LEU A 62 -0.70 2.17 -0.99
N ASN A 63 -0.44 3.45 -1.25
CA ASN A 63 -0.95 4.53 -0.41
C ASN A 63 -2.45 4.74 -0.52
N SER A 64 -3.06 4.49 -1.70
CA SER A 64 -4.51 4.66 -1.89
C SER A 64 -5.33 3.52 -1.27
N ILE A 65 -4.80 2.29 -1.26
CA ILE A 65 -5.50 1.11 -0.70
C ILE A 65 -5.90 1.33 0.77
N HIS A 66 -5.05 2.00 1.57
CA HIS A 66 -5.37 2.26 2.98
C HIS A 66 -6.49 3.31 3.12
N SER A 67 -6.47 4.38 2.32
CA SER A 67 -7.56 5.36 2.30
C SER A 67 -8.90 4.73 1.93
N HIS A 68 -8.91 3.76 1.01
CA HIS A 68 -10.12 3.01 0.68
C HIS A 68 -10.54 2.05 1.81
N LYS A 69 -9.60 1.40 2.50
CA LYS A 69 -9.90 0.58 3.68
C LYS A 69 -10.50 1.41 4.82
N ASP A 70 -9.90 2.55 5.15
CA ASP A 70 -10.39 3.45 6.20
C ASP A 70 -11.77 4.02 5.88
N LEU A 71 -12.06 4.29 4.60
CA LEU A 71 -13.40 4.69 4.15
C LEU A 71 -14.42 3.56 4.34
N LEU A 72 -14.07 2.31 4.01
CA LEU A 72 -14.95 1.16 4.17
C LEU A 72 -15.23 0.85 5.65
N PHE A 73 -14.24 1.03 6.53
CA PHE A 73 -14.41 0.91 7.98
C PHE A 73 -15.24 2.06 8.56
N SER A 74 -14.97 3.31 8.16
CA SER A 74 -15.67 4.49 8.71
C SER A 74 -17.15 4.54 8.35
N TYR A 75 -17.55 4.04 7.19
CA TYR A 75 -18.96 3.91 6.82
C TYR A 75 -19.62 2.58 7.26
N ASN A 76 -18.91 1.70 7.97
CA ASN A 76 -19.43 0.38 8.38
C ASN A 76 -19.94 -0.46 7.18
N ILE A 77 -19.41 -0.27 5.98
CA ILE A 77 -19.86 -0.97 4.76
C ILE A 77 -19.38 -2.42 4.76
N ALA A 78 -18.29 -2.72 5.47
CA ALA A 78 -17.71 -4.06 5.58
C ALA A 78 -18.12 -4.82 6.86
N VAL A 79 -18.97 -4.25 7.71
CA VAL A 79 -19.45 -4.91 8.94
C VAL A 79 -20.77 -5.60 8.64
N ASP A 80 -20.76 -6.93 8.65
CA ASP A 80 -21.97 -7.74 8.56
C ASP A 80 -22.81 -7.60 9.85
N ARG A 81 -23.78 -6.67 9.83
CA ARG A 81 -24.71 -6.40 10.95
C ARG A 81 -25.91 -7.36 10.98
N THR A 82 -25.87 -8.46 10.24
CA THR A 82 -27.00 -9.39 10.16
C THR A 82 -27.38 -9.94 11.54
N GLU A 83 -26.41 -10.16 12.43
CA GLU A 83 -26.67 -10.65 13.80
C GLU A 83 -27.24 -9.57 14.74
N GLU A 84 -26.81 -8.30 14.63
CA GLU A 84 -27.41 -7.19 15.39
C GLU A 84 -28.86 -6.91 14.96
N MET A 85 -29.14 -7.03 13.66
CA MET A 85 -30.49 -6.89 13.12
C MET A 85 -31.42 -8.03 13.59
N LYS A 86 -30.92 -9.27 13.69
CA LYS A 86 -31.67 -10.39 14.25
C LYS A 86 -31.99 -10.17 15.74
N GLN A 87 -31.01 -9.77 16.54
CA GLN A 87 -31.22 -9.52 17.97
C GLN A 87 -32.26 -8.42 18.23
N SER A 88 -32.23 -7.35 17.43
CA SER A 88 -33.20 -6.25 17.49
C SER A 88 -34.62 -6.71 17.10
N ALA A 89 -34.75 -7.56 16.08
CA ALA A 89 -36.04 -8.12 15.68
C ALA A 89 -36.64 -9.04 16.75
N TRP A 90 -35.81 -9.85 17.43
CA TRP A 90 -36.26 -10.70 18.53
C TRP A 90 -36.81 -9.91 19.73
N GLN A 91 -36.21 -8.76 20.06
CA GLN A 91 -36.74 -7.89 21.14
C GLN A 91 -38.04 -7.17 20.80
N ILE A 92 -38.29 -6.91 19.50
CA ILE A 92 -39.54 -6.27 19.06
C ILE A 92 -40.69 -7.28 18.98
N CYS A 93 -40.37 -8.56 18.75
CA CYS A 93 -41.36 -9.65 18.66
C CYS A 93 -41.58 -10.42 19.96
N SER A 94 -41.01 -9.98 21.09
CA SER A 94 -41.23 -10.54 22.44
C SER A 94 -42.14 -9.63 23.27
#